data_AF-A0AAV9Q0U7-F1
#
_entry.id   AF-A0AAV9Q0U7-F1
#
_cell.length_a   1.000
_cell.length_b   1.000
_cell.length_c   1.000
_cell.angle_alpha   90.00
_cell.angle_beta   90.00
_cell.angle_gamma   90.00
#
_symmetry.space_group_name_H-M   'P 1'
#
loop_
_entity.id
_entity.type
_entity.pdbx_description
1 polymer ?
#
loop_
_entity_poly.entity_id
_entity_poly.type
_entity_poly.pdbx_seq_one_letter_code
_entity_poly.pdbx_strand_id
1 'polypeptide(L)'
;MKHASTCPTTKAVERLLKNNAGPNARDASDRAPLHTAIWFGKNAMITLLLDNNADINQVGNFGMPPLHLAAWVQDFVAVQELFERGASPSTRIKINGKGEEKTAKGVLLSIAREKRKPDFERINKLLLDATNRRTSIAAQKQER
;
A
#
# COMPACT_ATOMS: atom_id res chain seq x y z
N MET A 1 -24.03 -12.30 -12.38
CA MET A 1 -23.37 -11.55 -13.47
C MET A 1 -22.34 -10.62 -12.84
N LYS A 2 -21.05 -10.94 -12.92
CA LYS A 2 -19.97 -10.10 -12.37
C LYS A 2 -19.83 -8.91 -13.32
N HIS A 3 -20.29 -7.73 -12.92
CA HIS A 3 -19.96 -6.50 -13.62
C HIS A 3 -18.45 -6.29 -13.51
N ALA A 4 -17.71 -6.82 -14.48
CA ALA A 4 -16.38 -6.35 -14.79
C ALA A 4 -16.55 -4.89 -15.23
N SER A 5 -16.55 -3.99 -14.25
CA SER A 5 -16.34 -2.57 -14.46
C SER A 5 -14.92 -2.44 -15.00
N THR A 6 -14.78 -2.69 -16.30
CA THR A 6 -13.59 -2.40 -17.08
C THR A 6 -13.50 -0.88 -17.15
N CYS A 7 -13.05 -0.29 -16.05
CA CYS A 7 -12.65 1.10 -16.06
C CYS A 7 -11.57 1.24 -17.14
N PRO A 8 -11.62 2.29 -17.98
CA PRO A 8 -10.63 2.52 -19.03
C PRO A 8 -9.18 2.48 -18.51
N THR A 9 -9.00 2.81 -17.24
CA THR A 9 -7.73 2.80 -16.51
C THR A 9 -7.10 1.42 -16.35
N THR A 10 -7.88 0.34 -16.21
CA THR A 10 -7.33 -1.02 -16.05
C THR A 10 -6.62 -1.47 -17.32
N LYS A 11 -7.27 -1.29 -18.49
CA LYS A 11 -6.65 -1.56 -19.79
C LYS A 11 -5.51 -0.61 -20.11
N ALA A 12 -5.58 0.65 -19.69
CA ALA A 12 -4.50 1.61 -19.90
C ALA A 12 -3.22 1.21 -19.17
N VAL A 13 -3.32 0.76 -17.91
CA VAL A 13 -2.17 0.29 -17.13
C VAL A 13 -1.62 -1.03 -17.64
N GLU A 14 -2.47 -1.99 -18.02
CA GLU A 14 -2.01 -3.22 -18.69
C GLU A 14 -1.27 -2.93 -20.00
N ARG A 15 -1.75 -1.96 -20.79
CA ARG A 15 -1.07 -1.54 -22.03
C ARG A 15 0.23 -0.78 -21.75
N LEU A 16 0.28 0.02 -20.70
CA LEU A 16 1.52 0.69 -20.27
C LEU A 16 2.57 -0.35 -19.85
N LEU A 17 2.19 -1.29 -18.99
CA LEU A 17 3.07 -2.38 -18.55
C LEU A 17 3.52 -3.26 -19.73
N LYS A 18 2.63 -3.57 -20.70
CA LYS A 18 2.99 -4.29 -21.94
C LYS A 18 3.93 -3.52 -22.85
N ASN A 19 3.95 -2.18 -22.79
CA ASN A 19 4.78 -1.34 -23.64
C ASN A 19 6.17 -1.04 -23.02
N ASN A 20 6.67 -1.91 -22.13
CA ASN A 20 7.93 -1.67 -21.40
C ASN A 20 7.90 -0.42 -20.50
N ALA A 21 6.72 0.15 -20.20
CA ALA A 21 6.66 1.21 -19.21
C ALA A 21 6.97 0.59 -17.85
N GLY A 22 7.97 1.14 -17.15
CA GLY A 22 8.32 0.67 -15.83
C GLY A 22 7.11 0.69 -14.89
N PRO A 23 7.03 -0.24 -13.92
CA PRO A 23 5.91 -0.33 -12.97
C PRO A 23 5.73 0.94 -12.12
N ASN A 24 6.74 1.79 -12.09
CA ASN A 24 6.83 3.06 -11.37
C ASN A 24 6.62 4.27 -12.27
N ALA A 25 6.39 4.06 -13.57
CA ALA A 25 6.21 5.12 -14.55
C ALA A 25 4.95 5.92 -14.22
N ARG A 26 5.12 7.21 -13.96
CA ARG A 26 4.01 8.11 -13.66
C ARG A 26 3.22 8.42 -14.93
N ASP A 27 1.91 8.59 -14.79
CA ASP A 27 1.05 9.02 -15.89
C ASP A 27 1.31 10.49 -16.27
N ALA A 28 0.64 10.98 -17.32
CA ALA A 28 0.76 12.37 -17.77
C ALA A 28 0.29 13.42 -16.74
N SER A 29 -0.39 12.99 -15.67
CA SER A 29 -0.81 13.81 -14.52
C SER A 29 0.13 13.65 -13.32
N ASP A 30 1.35 13.15 -13.55
CA ASP A 30 2.34 12.84 -12.52
C ASP A 30 1.85 11.80 -11.51
N ARG A 31 0.88 10.95 -11.87
CA ARG A 31 0.31 9.95 -10.96
C ARG A 31 1.07 8.65 -10.99
N ALA A 32 1.47 8.20 -9.81
CA ALA A 32 2.01 6.86 -9.63
C ALA A 32 0.89 5.82 -9.88
N PRO A 33 1.16 4.78 -10.69
CA PRO A 33 0.15 3.80 -11.07
C PRO A 33 -0.33 2.98 -9.86
N LEU A 34 0.57 2.68 -8.91
CA LEU A 34 0.24 1.96 -7.69
C LEU A 34 -0.72 2.76 -6.78
N HIS A 35 -0.51 4.07 -6.62
CA HIS A 35 -1.43 4.94 -5.88
C HIS A 35 -2.79 5.02 -6.54
N THR A 36 -2.81 5.13 -7.87
CA THR A 36 -4.05 5.16 -8.63
C THR A 36 -4.84 3.86 -8.42
N ALA A 37 -4.17 2.70 -8.49
CA ALA A 37 -4.80 1.41 -8.23
C ALA A 37 -5.41 1.32 -6.82
N ILE A 38 -4.68 1.80 -5.80
CA ILE A 38 -5.15 1.83 -4.41
C ILE A 38 -6.32 2.79 -4.23
N TRP A 39 -6.24 4.00 -4.80
CA TRP A 39 -7.29 5.02 -4.70
C TRP A 39 -8.63 4.53 -5.26
N PHE A 40 -8.58 3.79 -6.36
CA PHE A 40 -9.76 3.22 -7.01
C PHE A 40 -10.16 1.84 -6.47
N GLY A 41 -9.45 1.29 -5.47
CA GLY A 41 -9.72 -0.03 -4.91
C GLY A 41 -9.59 -1.16 -5.94
N LYS A 42 -8.63 -1.05 -6.87
CA LYS A 42 -8.42 -2.01 -7.97
C LYS A 42 -7.39 -3.06 -7.56
N ASN A 43 -7.76 -3.99 -6.68
CA ASN A 43 -6.83 -4.98 -6.11
C ASN A 43 -6.07 -5.79 -7.18
N ALA A 44 -6.73 -6.19 -8.27
CA ALA A 44 -6.06 -6.89 -9.37
C ALA A 44 -4.92 -6.06 -10.00
N MET A 45 -5.07 -4.73 -10.09
CA MET A 45 -4.01 -3.85 -10.58
C MET A 45 -2.89 -3.69 -9.57
N ILE A 46 -3.20 -3.67 -8.27
CA ILE A 46 -2.21 -3.62 -7.19
C ILE A 46 -1.30 -4.84 -7.27
N THR A 47 -1.88 -6.04 -7.35
CA THR A 47 -1.14 -7.29 -7.48
C THR A 47 -0.28 -7.30 -8.74
N LEU A 48 -0.84 -6.93 -9.91
CA LEU A 48 -0.09 -6.87 -11.17
C LEU A 48 1.10 -5.90 -11.11
N LEU A 49 0.92 -4.71 -10.51
CA LEU A 49 2.01 -3.74 -10.38
C LEU A 49 3.10 -4.26 -9.44
N LEU A 50 2.72 -4.87 -8.32
CA LEU A 50 3.66 -5.44 -7.36
C LEU A 50 4.40 -6.68 -7.93
N ASP A 51 3.73 -7.49 -8.76
CA ASP A 51 4.34 -8.59 -9.52
C ASP A 51 5.37 -8.10 -10.53
N ASN A 52 5.18 -6.91 -11.07
CA ASN A 52 6.13 -6.26 -11.98
C ASN A 52 7.20 -5.45 -11.23
N ASN A 53 7.45 -5.73 -9.93
CA ASN A 53 8.43 -5.01 -9.11
C ASN A 53 8.17 -3.51 -8.96
N ALA A 54 6.91 -3.09 -8.84
CA ALA A 54 6.58 -1.73 -8.42
C ALA A 54 7.24 -1.40 -7.06
N ASP A 55 7.76 -0.18 -6.95
CA ASP A 55 8.39 0.32 -5.74
C ASP A 55 7.31 0.56 -4.68
N ILE A 56 7.36 -0.27 -3.65
CA ILE A 56 6.42 -0.27 -2.53
C ILE A 56 6.55 0.95 -1.63
N ASN A 57 7.64 1.70 -1.74
CA ASN A 57 7.89 2.94 -1.01
C ASN A 57 7.75 4.17 -1.90
N GLN A 58 7.40 4.01 -3.18
CA GLN A 58 7.26 5.14 -4.10
C GLN A 58 6.29 6.16 -3.52
N VAL A 59 6.68 7.44 -3.49
CA VAL A 59 5.77 8.51 -3.08
C VAL A 59 4.90 8.94 -4.26
N GLY A 60 3.59 8.95 -4.04
CA GLY A 60 2.61 9.39 -5.02
C GLY A 60 2.33 10.89 -4.93
N ASN A 61 1.30 11.34 -5.64
CA ASN A 61 0.95 12.76 -5.78
C ASN A 61 0.65 13.47 -4.45
N PHE A 62 0.19 12.72 -3.45
CA PHE A 62 -0.12 13.28 -2.14
C PHE A 62 1.10 13.31 -1.20
N GLY A 63 2.31 13.05 -1.71
CA GLY A 63 3.54 13.01 -0.91
C GLY A 63 3.59 11.85 0.07
N MET A 64 2.74 10.83 -0.12
CA MET A 64 2.65 9.67 0.76
C MET A 64 2.98 8.36 0.02
N PRO A 65 3.58 7.37 0.70
CA PRO A 65 3.77 6.02 0.20
C PRO A 65 2.42 5.31 -0.04
N PRO A 66 2.43 4.20 -0.80
CA PRO A 66 1.23 3.44 -1.12
C PRO A 66 0.52 2.92 0.13
N LEU A 67 1.28 2.47 1.14
CA LEU A 67 0.72 1.94 2.39
C LEU A 67 -0.06 2.99 3.19
N HIS A 68 0.42 4.23 3.26
CA HIS A 68 -0.30 5.33 3.89
C HIS A 68 -1.57 5.68 3.15
N LEU A 69 -1.53 5.66 1.81
CA LEU A 69 -2.72 5.88 1.00
C LEU A 69 -3.76 4.78 1.24
N ALA A 70 -3.34 3.52 1.22
CA ALA A 70 -4.19 2.36 1.47
C ALA A 70 -4.85 2.42 2.86
N ALA A 71 -4.10 2.86 3.87
CA ALA A 71 -4.62 3.13 5.20
C ALA A 71 -5.66 4.25 5.22
N TRP A 72 -5.43 5.33 4.46
CA TRP A 72 -6.30 6.50 4.42
C TRP A 72 -7.63 6.19 3.72
N VAL A 73 -7.58 5.49 2.58
CA VAL A 73 -8.79 5.02 1.85
C VAL A 73 -9.48 3.83 2.51
N GLN A 74 -8.85 3.22 3.53
CA GLN A 74 -9.36 2.08 4.29
C GLN A 74 -9.52 0.82 3.43
N ASP A 75 -8.64 0.64 2.45
CA ASP A 75 -8.58 -0.58 1.63
C ASP A 75 -7.68 -1.61 2.32
N PHE A 76 -8.30 -2.48 3.10
CA PHE A 76 -7.60 -3.50 3.88
C PHE A 76 -6.95 -4.57 3.03
N VAL A 77 -7.51 -4.86 1.84
CA VAL A 77 -6.94 -5.84 0.92
C VAL A 77 -5.65 -5.27 0.32
N ALA A 78 -5.66 -3.99 -0.07
CA ALA A 78 -4.45 -3.29 -0.51
C ALA A 78 -3.40 -3.22 0.61
N VAL A 79 -3.80 -2.92 1.85
CA VAL A 79 -2.90 -2.92 3.00
C VAL A 79 -2.26 -4.29 3.22
N GLN A 80 -3.04 -5.37 3.15
CA GLN A 80 -2.53 -6.73 3.30
C GLN A 80 -1.56 -7.10 2.18
N GLU A 81 -1.90 -6.85 0.92
CA GLU A 81 -1.02 -7.13 -0.23
C GLU A 81 0.31 -6.37 -0.10
N LEU A 82 0.27 -5.09 0.26
CA LEU A 82 1.48 -4.30 0.50
C LEU A 82 2.30 -4.86 1.67
N PHE A 83 1.65 -5.33 2.74
CA PHE A 83 2.37 -5.98 3.85
C PHE A 83 3.04 -7.29 3.43
N GLU A 84 2.34 -8.14 2.67
CA GLU A 84 2.87 -9.41 2.18
C GLU A 84 4.10 -9.20 1.29
N ARG A 85 4.12 -8.10 0.52
CA ARG A 85 5.26 -7.67 -0.31
C ARG A 85 6.37 -6.97 0.48
N GLY A 86 6.22 -6.78 1.80
CA GLY A 86 7.27 -6.23 2.67
C GLY A 86 7.18 -4.73 2.97
N ALA A 87 6.04 -4.08 2.70
CA ALA A 87 5.86 -2.67 3.04
C ALA A 87 6.06 -2.44 4.54
N SER A 88 6.84 -1.41 4.89
CA SER A 88 7.12 -1.11 6.29
C SER A 88 6.00 -0.26 6.91
N PRO A 89 5.31 -0.72 7.97
CA PRO A 89 4.26 0.04 8.64
C PRO A 89 4.80 1.24 9.44
N SER A 90 6.08 1.16 9.78
CA SER A 90 6.81 2.11 10.61
C SER A 90 7.34 3.30 9.82
N THR A 91 7.17 3.31 8.49
CA THR A 91 7.65 4.41 7.64
C THR A 91 7.00 5.71 8.08
N ARG A 92 7.83 6.67 8.51
CA ARG A 92 7.40 7.98 8.98
C ARG A 92 7.34 8.93 7.79
N ILE A 93 6.22 9.60 7.62
CA ILE A 93 6.04 10.61 6.56
C ILE A 93 5.55 11.91 7.15
N LYS A 94 5.91 13.01 6.50
CA LYS A 94 5.41 14.34 6.83
C LYS A 94 4.19 14.60 5.95
N ILE A 95 3.01 14.58 6.55
CA ILE A 95 1.77 14.97 5.87
C ILE A 95 1.56 16.49 6.04
N ASN A 96 1.31 17.15 4.93
CA ASN A 96 1.23 18.60 4.71
C ASN A 96 0.91 19.47 5.93
N GLY A 97 1.83 20.40 6.23
CA GLY A 97 1.59 21.62 7.00
C GLY A 97 1.49 21.49 8.53
N LYS A 98 1.19 20.31 9.07
CA LYS A 98 1.03 20.13 10.53
C LYS A 98 2.29 19.69 11.27
N GLY A 99 3.39 19.39 10.58
CA GLY A 99 4.64 18.90 11.21
C GLY A 99 4.51 17.53 11.90
N GLU A 100 3.33 16.91 11.87
CA GLU A 100 3.08 15.60 12.47
C GLU A 100 3.66 14.51 11.57
N GLU A 101 4.73 13.88 12.03
CA GLU A 101 5.25 12.65 11.42
C GLU A 101 4.28 11.50 11.72
N LYS A 102 3.51 11.08 10.73
CA LYS A 102 2.60 9.94 10.87
C LYS A 102 3.18 8.69 10.24
N THR A 103 3.11 7.61 11.00
CA THR A 103 3.40 6.26 10.49
C THR A 103 2.15 5.69 9.86
N ALA A 104 2.29 4.78 8.89
CA ALA A 104 1.15 4.07 8.33
C ALA A 104 0.38 3.34 9.43
N LYS A 105 1.11 2.75 10.39
CA LYS A 105 0.53 2.18 11.63
C LYS A 105 -0.28 3.20 12.43
N GLY A 106 0.26 4.40 12.64
CA GLY A 106 -0.41 5.47 13.37
C GLY A 106 -1.70 5.91 12.68
N VAL A 107 -1.67 6.10 11.36
CA VAL A 107 -2.86 6.44 10.56
C VAL A 107 -3.92 5.35 10.66
N LEU A 108 -3.53 4.08 10.48
CA LEU A 108 -4.43 2.91 10.64
C LEU A 108 -5.06 2.86 12.04
N LEU A 109 -4.25 3.08 13.09
CA LEU A 109 -4.72 3.08 14.48
C LEU A 109 -5.68 4.23 14.78
N SER A 110 -5.38 5.45 14.31
CA SER A 110 -6.24 6.62 14.49
C SER A 110 -7.60 6.40 13.84
N ILE A 111 -7.63 5.95 12.58
CA ILE A 111 -8.87 5.67 11.85
C ILE A 111 -9.65 4.52 12.51
N ALA A 112 -8.95 3.49 12.99
CA ALA A 112 -9.58 2.36 13.65
C ALA A 112 -10.24 2.72 14.98
N ARG A 113 -9.58 3.56 15.78
CA ARG A 113 -10.15 4.10 17.03
C ARG A 113 -11.44 4.85 16.76
N GLU A 114 -11.50 5.58 15.66
CA GLU A 114 -12.66 6.38 15.27
C GLU A 114 -13.82 5.54 14.72
N LYS A 115 -13.54 4.44 14.01
CA LYS A 115 -14.57 3.66 13.31
C LYS A 115 -15.00 2.33 13.95
N ARG A 116 -14.41 1.89 15.08
CA ARG A 116 -14.71 0.60 15.78
C ARG A 116 -14.97 -0.58 14.81
N LYS A 117 -14.11 -0.76 13.80
CA LYS A 117 -14.32 -1.81 12.77
C LYS A 117 -13.67 -3.15 13.15
N PRO A 118 -14.31 -4.31 12.87
CA PRO A 118 -13.73 -5.63 13.12
C PRO A 118 -12.48 -5.92 12.29
N ASP A 119 -12.31 -5.26 11.14
CA ASP A 119 -11.11 -5.35 10.30
C ASP A 119 -9.87 -4.78 11.00
N PHE A 120 -10.04 -3.93 12.02
CA PHE A 120 -8.94 -3.39 12.81
C PHE A 120 -8.19 -4.46 13.60
N GLU A 121 -8.90 -5.36 14.28
CA GLU A 121 -8.23 -6.42 15.05
C GLU A 121 -7.38 -7.31 14.14
N ARG A 122 -7.87 -7.57 12.93
CA ARG A 122 -7.12 -8.29 11.90
C ARG A 122 -5.84 -7.54 11.50
N ILE A 123 -5.92 -6.24 11.25
CA ILE A 123 -4.76 -5.43 10.88
C ILE A 123 -3.79 -5.28 12.04
N ASN A 124 -4.28 -5.05 13.26
CA ASN A 124 -3.44 -4.91 14.43
C ASN A 124 -2.72 -6.23 14.73
N LYS A 125 -3.40 -7.36 14.57
CA LYS A 125 -2.80 -8.69 14.64
C LYS A 125 -1.77 -8.90 13.52
N LEU A 126 -2.09 -8.55 12.27
CA LEU A 126 -1.15 -8.60 11.13
C LEU A 126 0.10 -7.74 11.38
N LEU A 127 -0.08 -6.53 11.90
CA LEU A 127 1.00 -5.61 12.26
C LEU A 127 1.87 -6.20 13.39
N LEU A 128 1.25 -6.83 14.38
CA LEU A 128 1.94 -7.47 15.50
C LEU A 128 2.73 -8.69 15.01
N ASP A 129 2.11 -9.55 14.20
CA ASP A 129 2.73 -10.75 13.64
C ASP A 129 3.90 -10.41 12.71
N ALA A 130 3.77 -9.39 11.87
CA ALA A 130 4.85 -8.91 11.00
C ALA A 130 6.04 -8.34 11.81
N THR A 131 5.76 -7.69 12.94
CA THR A 131 6.80 -7.21 13.86
C THR A 131 7.53 -8.38 14.54
N ASN A 132 6.78 -9.40 14.97
CA ASN A 132 7.32 -10.60 15.62
C ASN A 132 8.11 -11.52 14.67
N ARG A 133 7.73 -11.57 13.37
CA ARG A 133 8.52 -12.30 12.36
C ARG A 133 9.87 -11.61 12.10
N ARG A 134 9.92 -10.28 12.10
CA ARG A 134 11.19 -9.54 11.98
C ARG A 134 12.12 -9.80 13.17
N THR A 135 11.59 -9.91 14.39
CA THR A 135 12.42 -10.26 15.58
C THR A 135 12.85 -11.73 15.58
N SER A 136 12.01 -12.67 15.12
CA SER A 136 12.41 -14.09 15.00
C SER A 136 13.48 -14.33 13.94
N ILE A 137 13.40 -13.67 12.78
CA ILE A 137 14.41 -13.80 11.72
C ILE A 137 15.73 -13.12 12.13
N ALA A 138 15.66 -12.00 12.84
CA ALA A 138 16.84 -11.35 13.42
C ALA A 138 17.50 -12.21 14.52
N ALA A 139 16.70 -12.89 15.36
CA ALA A 139 17.20 -13.79 16.39
C ALA A 139 17.91 -15.02 15.79
N GLN A 140 17.35 -15.63 14.73
CA GLN A 140 17.95 -16.82 14.08
C GLN A 140 19.23 -16.53 13.28
N LYS A 141 19.55 -15.26 13.00
CA LYS A 141 20.79 -14.86 12.30
C LYS A 141 21.95 -14.57 13.24
N GLN A 142 21.71 -14.50 14.56
CA GLN A 142 22.74 -14.26 15.57
C GLN A 142 23.39 -15.55 16.08
N GLU A 143 22.88 -16.73 15.69
CA GLU A 143 23.36 -18.06 16.13
C GLU A 143 24.07 -18.85 15.01
N ARG A 144 24.61 -18.20 13.97
CA ARG A 144 25.43 -18.85 12.92
C ARG A 144 26.79 -18.20 12.77
#